data_AF-A0AAW0DQE5-F1
#
_entry.id   AF-A0AAW0DQE5-F1
#
_cell.length_a   1.000
_cell.length_b   1.000
_cell.length_c   1.000
_cell.angle_alpha   90.00
_cell.angle_beta   90.00
_cell.angle_gamma   90.00
#
_symmetry.space_group_name_H-M   'P 1'
#
loop_
_entity.id
_entity.type
_entity.pdbx_description
1 polymer ?
#
loop_
_entity_poly.entity_id
_entity_poly.type
_entity_poly.pdbx_seq_one_letter_code
_entity_poly.pdbx_strand_id
1 'polypeptide(L)'
;MAPKPASTASKAPASTAGKAPAKTEGSKAAKKTASKSSKPAAAADGEKKKRKKARKETYSSYIYKVLKQVHPDTGISNKAMAILNSFVNDIFERIATEASKLATYSKKSTISSREIQTSVRLILPGELAKHAISEGTKSVTKYSAGTK
;
A
#
# COMPACT_ATOMS: atom_id res chain seq x y z
N MET A 1 -44.74 -19.47 26.86
CA MET A 1 -45.61 -20.14 25.88
C MET A 1 -45.10 -19.77 24.49
N ALA A 2 -44.33 -20.67 23.88
CA ALA A 2 -43.84 -20.52 22.51
C ALA A 2 -44.75 -21.34 21.60
N PRO A 3 -45.02 -20.88 20.36
CA PRO A 3 -45.23 -21.79 19.25
C PRO A 3 -43.95 -21.85 18.41
N LYS A 4 -43.40 -23.06 18.36
CA LYS A 4 -42.34 -23.54 17.48
C LYS A 4 -42.89 -23.89 16.08
N PRO A 5 -42.03 -24.15 15.09
CA PRO A 5 -42.27 -24.02 13.65
C PRO A 5 -42.72 -25.33 12.98
N ALA A 6 -43.29 -25.23 11.77
CA ALA A 6 -43.41 -26.32 10.78
C ALA A 6 -42.51 -25.95 9.59
N SER A 7 -41.43 -26.65 9.22
CA SER A 7 -41.15 -28.07 8.91
C SER A 7 -41.43 -28.46 7.45
N THR A 8 -40.32 -28.65 6.70
CA THR A 8 -40.00 -29.77 5.75
C THR A 8 -40.88 -29.96 4.51
N ALA A 9 -40.44 -30.34 3.30
CA ALA A 9 -39.22 -30.90 2.71
C ALA A 9 -39.33 -30.69 1.16
N SER A 10 -38.29 -30.72 0.31
CA SER A 10 -37.71 -31.95 -0.26
C SER A 10 -36.85 -31.64 -1.52
N LYS A 11 -35.68 -32.29 -1.63
CA LYS A 11 -35.17 -33.04 -2.80
C LYS A 11 -34.63 -32.32 -4.06
N ALA A 12 -33.33 -32.50 -4.30
CA ALA A 12 -32.60 -32.37 -5.59
C ALA A 12 -32.71 -33.66 -6.46
N PRO A 13 -31.98 -33.84 -7.59
CA PRO A 13 -31.93 -33.11 -8.88
C PRO A 13 -32.20 -34.02 -10.12
N ALA A 14 -32.51 -33.47 -11.31
CA ALA A 14 -32.32 -34.09 -12.66
C ALA A 14 -32.71 -33.07 -13.77
N SER A 15 -31.82 -32.62 -14.66
CA SER A 15 -31.39 -33.19 -15.96
C SER A 15 -32.38 -32.99 -17.13
N THR A 16 -32.00 -32.21 -18.17
CA THR A 16 -31.71 -32.66 -19.57
C THR A 16 -31.83 -31.57 -20.66
N ALA A 17 -30.88 -31.64 -21.61
CA ALA A 17 -30.92 -31.24 -23.04
C ALA A 17 -31.00 -29.73 -23.41
N GLY A 18 -30.22 -29.19 -24.36
CA GLY A 18 -29.20 -29.74 -25.27
C GLY A 18 -28.85 -28.73 -26.38
N LYS A 19 -27.82 -29.08 -27.17
CA LYS A 19 -27.51 -28.66 -28.56
C LYS A 19 -26.23 -27.82 -28.78
N ALA A 20 -25.19 -28.52 -29.23
CA ALA A 20 -24.05 -28.04 -30.03
C ALA A 20 -24.29 -28.41 -31.53
N PRO A 21 -23.28 -28.41 -32.43
CA PRO A 21 -22.65 -27.29 -33.14
C PRO A 21 -22.85 -27.38 -34.67
N ALA A 22 -22.63 -26.30 -35.43
CA ALA A 22 -22.66 -26.33 -36.91
C ALA A 22 -21.28 -26.05 -37.52
N LYS A 23 -20.78 -27.03 -38.30
CA LYS A 23 -19.71 -26.90 -39.30
C LYS A 23 -20.34 -26.51 -40.64
N THR A 24 -19.65 -25.75 -41.47
CA THR A 24 -19.82 -25.81 -42.92
C THR A 24 -18.51 -25.46 -43.63
N GLU A 25 -18.15 -26.32 -44.57
CA GLU A 25 -17.00 -26.24 -45.47
C GLU A 25 -17.20 -25.19 -46.58
N GLY A 26 -16.11 -24.72 -47.19
CA GLY A 26 -16.18 -23.87 -48.39
C GLY A 26 -14.81 -23.48 -48.92
N SER A 27 -14.41 -24.13 -50.02
CA SER A 27 -13.13 -23.96 -50.72
C SER A 27 -13.07 -22.72 -51.64
N LYS A 28 -11.82 -22.32 -51.98
CA LYS A 28 -11.33 -21.63 -53.20
C LYS A 28 -11.59 -20.12 -53.39
N ALA A 29 -10.51 -19.33 -53.45
CA ALA A 29 -10.01 -18.70 -54.68
C ALA A 29 -8.76 -17.81 -54.46
N ALA A 30 -7.71 -18.08 -55.27
CA ALA A 30 -6.80 -17.15 -55.98
C ALA A 30 -5.98 -16.10 -55.15
N LYS A 31 -4.69 -15.79 -55.35
CA LYS A 31 -3.72 -15.89 -56.47
C LYS A 31 -2.33 -15.41 -55.97
N LYS A 32 -1.27 -16.10 -56.40
CA LYS A 32 0.14 -15.67 -56.63
C LYS A 32 0.72 -14.47 -55.85
N THR A 33 1.90 -14.66 -55.24
CA THR A 33 3.20 -14.17 -55.77
C THR A 33 4.37 -14.67 -54.92
N ALA A 34 5.52 -14.79 -55.60
CA ALA A 34 6.80 -15.23 -55.08
C ALA A 34 7.34 -14.37 -53.93
N SER A 35 8.11 -14.96 -53.01
CA SER A 35 9.46 -14.46 -52.74
C SER A 35 10.29 -15.47 -51.93
N LYS A 36 11.50 -15.61 -52.43
CA LYS A 36 12.69 -16.29 -51.89
C LYS A 36 13.26 -15.42 -50.75
N SER A 37 14.20 -15.99 -49.99
CA SER A 37 15.09 -15.36 -48.98
C SER A 37 14.46 -15.20 -47.58
N SER A 38 15.11 -15.49 -46.46
CA SER A 38 16.50 -15.88 -46.13
C SER A 38 16.54 -16.26 -44.63
N LYS A 39 17.28 -17.31 -44.27
CA LYS A 39 17.77 -17.55 -42.89
C LYS A 39 18.67 -16.36 -42.45
N PRO A 40 18.92 -16.07 -41.15
CA PRO A 40 19.58 -17.01 -40.24
C PRO A 40 19.18 -16.96 -38.75
N ALA A 41 19.79 -17.89 -38.02
CA ALA A 41 19.69 -18.25 -36.61
C ALA A 41 19.81 -17.11 -35.58
N ALA A 42 19.25 -17.34 -34.38
CA ALA A 42 19.93 -17.03 -33.11
C ALA A 42 19.25 -17.74 -31.93
N ALA A 43 20.08 -18.14 -30.97
CA ALA A 43 19.81 -18.96 -29.81
C ALA A 43 18.66 -18.46 -28.91
N ALA A 44 17.80 -19.38 -28.47
CA ALA A 44 16.87 -19.16 -27.38
C ALA A 44 17.51 -19.63 -26.07
N ASP A 45 18.41 -18.82 -25.50
CA ASP A 45 18.73 -18.86 -24.08
C ASP A 45 18.02 -17.69 -23.41
N GLY A 46 16.80 -17.97 -22.94
CA GLY A 46 15.90 -17.00 -22.32
C GLY A 46 15.86 -17.20 -20.81
N GLU A 47 16.97 -16.90 -20.15
CA GLU A 47 17.08 -16.85 -18.69
C GLU A 47 15.93 -16.01 -18.13
N LYS A 48 15.06 -16.63 -17.32
CA LYS A 48 13.91 -15.99 -16.67
C LYS A 48 14.41 -14.90 -15.71
N LYS A 49 14.57 -13.68 -16.24
CA LYS A 49 14.88 -12.47 -15.47
C LYS A 49 13.77 -12.25 -14.44
N LYS A 50 13.97 -12.76 -13.22
CA LYS A 50 13.13 -12.48 -12.05
C LYS A 50 13.03 -10.96 -11.94
N ARG A 51 11.86 -10.40 -12.28
CA ARG A 51 11.55 -8.99 -12.06
C ARG A 51 11.74 -8.71 -10.56
N LYS A 52 12.84 -8.05 -10.21
CA LYS A 52 13.05 -7.52 -8.86
C LYS A 52 11.96 -6.48 -8.63
N LYS A 53 10.96 -6.80 -7.80
CA LYS A 53 9.93 -5.85 -7.41
C LYS A 53 10.64 -4.72 -6.65
N ALA A 54 10.50 -3.49 -7.14
CA ALA A 54 11.02 -2.32 -6.43
C ALA A 54 10.43 -2.29 -5.02
N ARG A 55 11.30 -2.20 -4.01
CA ARG A 55 10.87 -2.12 -2.61
C ARG A 55 10.22 -0.75 -2.42
N LYS A 56 8.91 -0.73 -2.22
CA LYS A 56 8.21 0.47 -1.77
C LYS A 56 8.45 0.58 -0.27
N GLU A 57 9.18 1.60 0.16
CA GLU A 57 9.35 1.89 1.57
C GLU A 57 8.03 2.46 2.10
N THR A 58 7.51 1.85 3.16
CA THR A 58 6.28 2.24 3.83
C THR A 58 6.49 2.19 5.33
N TYR A 59 5.63 2.87 6.08
CA TYR A 59 5.67 2.87 7.54
C TYR A 59 5.09 1.59 8.17
N SER A 60 4.67 0.61 7.35
CA SER A 60 3.88 -0.55 7.78
C SER A 60 4.56 -1.40 8.86
N SER A 61 5.89 -1.59 8.76
CA SER A 61 6.64 -2.35 9.77
C SER A 61 6.69 -1.65 11.11
N TYR A 62 6.84 -0.32 11.13
CA TYR A 62 6.88 0.50 12.34
C TYR A 62 5.52 0.60 13.00
N ILE A 63 4.47 0.79 12.19
CA ILE A 63 3.08 0.79 12.66
C ILE A 63 2.75 -0.54 13.37
N TYR A 64 3.17 -1.67 12.79
CA TYR A 64 2.96 -2.98 13.41
C TYR A 64 3.74 -3.15 14.72
N LYS A 65 5.00 -2.68 14.78
CA LYS A 65 5.80 -2.71 16.02
C LYS A 65 5.15 -1.91 17.14
N VAL A 66 4.67 -0.70 16.83
CA VAL A 66 3.98 0.16 17.81
C VAL A 66 2.67 -0.49 18.24
N LEU A 67 1.89 -1.08 17.32
CA LEU A 67 0.66 -1.80 17.64
C LEU A 67 0.92 -2.93 18.65
N LYS A 68 1.96 -3.74 18.44
CA LYS A 68 2.29 -4.84 19.35
C LYS A 68 2.84 -4.39 20.70
N GLN A 69 3.39 -3.19 20.80
CA GLN A 69 3.79 -2.60 22.07
C GLN A 69 2.58 -2.22 22.93
N VAL A 70 1.48 -1.78 22.31
CA VAL A 70 0.26 -1.37 23.04
C VAL A 70 -0.78 -2.50 23.18
N HIS A 71 -0.90 -3.36 22.17
CA HIS A 71 -1.86 -4.47 22.11
C HIS A 71 -1.22 -5.73 21.47
N PRO A 72 -0.53 -6.57 22.26
CA PRO A 72 0.15 -7.76 21.75
C PRO A 72 -0.75 -8.76 21.02
N ASP A 73 -2.00 -8.91 21.43
CA ASP A 73 -2.92 -9.92 20.90
C ASP A 73 -3.82 -9.42 19.76
N THR A 74 -3.76 -8.12 19.44
CA THR A 74 -4.59 -7.52 18.38
C THR A 74 -3.86 -7.51 17.03
N GLY A 75 -4.60 -7.81 15.96
CA GLY A 75 -4.13 -7.71 14.57
C GLY A 75 -4.67 -6.47 13.86
N ILE A 76 -4.05 -6.10 12.74
CA ILE A 76 -4.51 -5.01 11.88
C ILE A 76 -4.70 -5.52 10.45
N SER A 77 -5.81 -5.15 9.81
CA SER A 77 -6.09 -5.53 8.43
C SER A 77 -5.21 -4.75 7.43
N ASN A 78 -5.02 -5.31 6.22
CA ASN A 78 -4.25 -4.64 5.16
C ASN A 78 -4.84 -3.27 4.77
N LYS A 79 -6.18 -3.14 4.78
CA LYS A 79 -6.87 -1.87 4.50
C LYS A 79 -6.60 -0.84 5.59
N ALA A 80 -6.71 -1.23 6.86
CA ALA A 80 -6.39 -0.34 7.98
C ALA A 80 -4.91 0.07 7.99
N MET A 81 -4.01 -0.87 7.65
CA MET A 81 -2.58 -0.57 7.49
C MET A 81 -2.32 0.48 6.40
N ALA A 82 -3.02 0.40 5.27
CA ALA A 82 -2.90 1.39 4.21
C ALA A 82 -3.38 2.78 4.65
N ILE A 83 -4.50 2.85 5.39
CA ILE A 83 -5.03 4.09 5.97
C ILE A 83 -4.01 4.72 6.92
N LEU A 84 -3.45 3.94 7.85
CA LEU A 84 -2.46 4.43 8.80
C LEU A 84 -1.16 4.90 8.12
N ASN A 85 -0.72 4.20 7.07
CA ASN A 85 0.44 4.64 6.31
C ASN A 85 0.17 6.00 5.63
N SER A 86 -1.00 6.20 5.04
CA SER A 86 -1.37 7.50 4.46
C SER A 86 -1.50 8.58 5.53
N PHE A 87 -2.06 8.26 6.70
CA PHE A 87 -2.16 9.19 7.82
C PHE A 87 -0.78 9.70 8.28
N VAL A 88 0.21 8.81 8.41
CA VAL A 88 1.58 9.23 8.77
C VAL A 88 2.17 10.17 7.71
N ASN A 89 1.95 9.90 6.43
CA ASN A 89 2.42 10.78 5.36
C ASN A 89 1.73 12.15 5.38
N ASP A 90 0.40 12.20 5.57
CA ASP A 90 -0.35 13.46 5.65
C ASP A 90 0.14 14.33 6.81
N ILE A 91 0.32 13.76 8.01
CA ILE A 91 0.85 14.51 9.15
C ILE A 91 2.31 14.94 8.93
N PHE A 92 3.13 14.08 8.33
CA PHE A 92 4.52 14.41 8.00
C PHE A 92 4.59 15.60 7.03
N GLU A 93 3.83 15.56 5.93
CA GLU A 93 3.82 16.63 4.94
C GLU A 93 3.32 17.95 5.53
N ARG A 94 2.28 17.92 6.37
CA ARG A 94 1.79 19.11 7.08
C ARG A 94 2.86 19.74 7.98
N ILE A 95 3.54 18.93 8.79
CA ILE A 95 4.60 19.42 9.70
C ILE A 95 5.80 19.95 8.90
N ALA A 96 6.25 19.21 7.88
CA ALA A 96 7.40 19.59 7.06
C ALA A 96 7.14 20.88 6.28
N THR A 97 5.93 21.04 5.73
CA THR A 97 5.53 22.24 5.00
C THR A 97 5.51 23.46 5.91
N GLU A 98 4.92 23.36 7.10
CA GLU A 98 4.94 24.48 8.06
C GLU A 98 6.35 24.77 8.58
N ALA A 99 7.17 23.74 8.82
CA ALA A 99 8.54 23.94 9.27
C ALA A 99 9.40 24.66 8.22
N SER A 100 9.19 24.33 6.93
CA SER A 100 9.83 25.00 5.80
C SER A 100 9.43 26.48 5.71
N LYS A 101 8.14 26.80 5.90
CA LYS A 101 7.66 28.19 5.96
C LYS A 101 8.30 28.95 7.13
N LEU A 102 8.34 28.35 8.33
CA LEU A 102 8.96 28.97 9.51
C LEU A 102 10.46 29.25 9.35
N ALA A 103 11.20 28.31 8.73
CA ALA A 103 12.61 28.52 8.41
C ALA A 103 12.79 29.69 7.44
N THR A 104 11.93 29.76 6.40
CA THR A 104 11.91 30.84 5.41
C THR A 104 11.61 32.20 6.06
N TYR A 105 10.60 32.28 6.93
CA TYR A 105 10.28 33.52 7.66
C TYR A 105 11.41 33.97 8.59
N SER A 106 12.13 33.01 9.16
CA SER A 106 13.30 33.27 9.99
C SER A 106 14.58 33.55 9.18
N LYS A 107 14.51 33.55 7.83
CA LYS A 107 15.63 33.69 6.88
C LYS A 107 16.74 32.67 7.11
N LYS A 108 16.38 31.45 7.50
CA LYS A 108 17.31 30.33 7.71
C LYS A 108 17.16 29.30 6.61
N SER A 109 18.28 28.78 6.11
CA SER A 109 18.32 27.69 5.12
C SER A 109 18.28 26.29 5.75
N THR A 110 18.20 26.20 7.08
CA THR A 110 18.23 24.93 7.82
C THR A 110 17.00 24.82 8.69
N ILE A 111 16.27 23.72 8.57
CA ILE A 111 15.16 23.36 9.47
C ILE A 111 15.77 22.68 10.70
N SER A 112 15.72 23.34 11.86
CA SER A 112 16.18 22.77 13.13
C SER A 112 15.02 22.12 13.90
N SER A 113 15.33 21.45 15.01
CA SER A 113 14.33 20.91 15.93
C SER A 113 13.37 21.98 16.46
N ARG A 114 13.78 23.26 16.51
CA ARG A 114 12.93 24.38 16.94
C ARG A 114 11.81 24.68 15.95
N GLU A 115 12.10 24.68 14.64
CA GLU A 115 11.08 24.87 13.62
C GLU A 115 10.10 23.70 13.63
N ILE A 116 10.58 22.46 13.74
CA ILE A 116 9.71 21.27 13.88
C ILE A 116 8.81 21.37 15.11
N GLN A 117 9.37 21.71 16.28
CA GLN A 117 8.59 21.84 17.52
C GLN A 117 7.49 22.91 17.41
N THR A 118 7.79 24.02 16.73
CA THR A 118 6.82 25.10 16.51
C THR A 118 5.74 24.67 15.53
N SER A 119 6.10 23.99 14.44
CA SER A 119 5.13 23.42 13.50
C SER A 119 4.18 22.42 14.16
N VAL A 120 4.69 21.57 15.06
CA VAL A 120 3.85 20.62 15.82
C VAL A 120 2.82 21.35 16.68
N ARG A 121 3.17 22.48 17.30
CA ARG A 121 2.22 23.33 18.05
C ARG A 121 1.14 23.94 17.17
N LEU A 122 1.46 24.27 15.92
CA LEU A 122 0.51 24.87 14.99
C LEU A 122 -0.43 23.84 14.36
N ILE A 123 0.07 22.63 14.07
CA ILE A 123 -0.69 21.58 13.39
C ILE A 123 -1.57 20.77 14.34
N LEU A 124 -1.09 20.47 15.56
CA LEU A 124 -1.83 19.63 16.51
C LEU A 124 -2.61 20.48 17.52
N PRO A 125 -3.87 20.12 17.84
CA PRO A 125 -4.66 20.86 18.80
C PRO A 125 -4.36 20.45 20.25
N GLY A 126 -4.53 21.38 21.19
CA GLY A 126 -4.69 21.14 22.62
C GLY A 126 -3.65 20.21 23.25
N GLU A 127 -4.11 19.14 23.91
CA GLU A 127 -3.26 18.18 24.61
C GLU A 127 -2.39 17.33 23.68
N LEU A 128 -2.83 17.09 22.44
CA LEU A 128 -2.05 16.33 21.46
C LEU A 128 -0.72 17.03 21.16
N ALA A 129 -0.73 18.36 21.01
CA ALA A 129 0.50 19.13 20.83
C ALA A 129 1.44 18.99 22.04
N LYS A 130 0.90 19.07 23.26
CA LYS A 130 1.71 18.96 24.49
C LYS A 130 2.40 17.60 24.57
N HIS A 131 1.67 16.51 24.32
CA HIS A 131 2.23 15.16 24.33
C HIS A 131 3.24 14.95 23.21
N ALA A 132 2.92 15.36 21.97
CA ALA A 132 3.82 15.23 20.84
C ALA A 132 5.16 15.95 21.05
N ILE A 133 5.13 17.14 21.66
CA ILE A 133 6.34 17.90 21.99
C ILE A 133 7.13 17.20 23.09
N SER A 134 6.46 16.73 24.14
CA SER A 134 7.11 15.97 25.22
C SER A 134 7.83 14.74 24.68
N GLU A 135 7.16 13.93 23.85
CA GLU A 135 7.76 12.74 23.23
C GLU A 135 8.90 13.10 22.25
N GLY A 136 8.76 14.19 21.50
CA GLY A 136 9.80 14.71 20.63
C GLY A 136 11.06 15.11 21.40
N THR A 137 10.92 15.90 22.47
CA THR A 137 12.04 16.33 23.31
C THR A 137 12.73 15.15 23.98
N LYS A 138 11.97 14.20 24.55
CA LYS A 138 12.53 12.96 25.13
C LYS A 138 13.39 12.21 24.12
N SER A 139 12.89 12.07 22.88
CA SER A 139 13.59 11.35 21.81
C SER A 139 14.91 12.03 21.44
N VAL A 140 14.93 13.36 21.32
CA VAL A 140 16.15 14.14 21.03
C VAL A 140 17.16 13.99 22.16
N THR A 141 16.74 14.11 23.42
CA THR A 141 17.62 13.94 24.59
C THR A 141 18.22 12.53 24.63
N LYS A 142 17.42 11.49 24.41
CA LYS A 142 17.89 10.11 24.38
C LYS A 142 18.90 9.87 23.25
N TYR A 143 18.65 10.43 22.07
CA TYR A 143 19.57 10.33 20.93
C TYR A 143 20.92 11.00 21.23
N SER A 144 20.91 12.23 21.75
CA SER A 144 22.13 12.94 22.12
C SER A 144 22.91 12.24 23.23
N ALA A 145 22.23 11.57 24.17
CA ALA A 145 22.88 10.80 25.24
C ALA A 145 23.53 9.51 24.74
N GLY A 146 22.94 8.83 23.74
CA GLY A 146 23.49 7.60 23.16
C GLY A 146 24.61 7.80 22.12
N THR A 147 24.96 9.06 21.82
CA THR A 147 26.04 9.42 20.88
C THR A 147 27.32 9.82 21.62
N LYS A 148 27.35 9.72 22.95
CA LYS A 148 28.54 9.87 23.80
C LYS A 148 29.00 8.50 24.27
#